data_AF-A0A956CLK1-F1
#
_entry.id   AF-A0A956CLK1-F1
#
_cell.length_a   1.000
_cell.length_b   1.000
_cell.length_c   1.000
_cell.angle_alpha   90.00
_cell.angle_beta   90.00
_cell.angle_gamma   90.00
#
_symmetry.space_group_name_H-M   'P 1'
#
loop_
_entity.id
_entity.type
_entity.pdbx_description
1 polymer ?
#
loop_
_entity_poly.entity_id
_entity_poly.type
_entity_poly.pdbx_seq_one_letter_code
_entity_poly.pdbx_strand_id
1 'polypeptide(L)' 'MNQLVTRNWRDLIRPRNVPVDDETLTETYGKFVAEPLERGFGITLGNSLRRVLLSSLQGAAITSVKIEGALHEFTSVPD' A
#
# COMPACT_ATOMS: atom_id res chain seq x y z
N MET A 1 28.88 20.37 -26.51
CA MET A 1 27.92 20.02 -25.44
C MET A 1 27.49 18.58 -25.67
N ASN A 2 27.82 17.68 -24.75
CA ASN A 2 27.73 16.23 -24.98
C ASN A 2 26.26 15.78 -25.00
N GLN A 3 25.75 15.29 -26.14
CA GLN A 3 24.33 14.97 -26.35
C GLN A 3 23.77 13.94 -25.36
N LEU A 4 24.65 13.15 -24.71
CA LEU A 4 24.31 12.20 -23.66
C LEU A 4 23.80 12.88 -22.37
N VAL A 5 24.33 14.05 -22.02
CA VAL A 5 23.92 14.79 -20.80
C VAL A 5 22.52 15.39 -20.99
N THR A 6 22.20 15.85 -22.20
CA THR A 6 20.90 16.47 -22.52
C THR A 6 19.74 15.46 -22.55
N ARG A 7 20.02 14.17 -22.79
CA ARG A 7 19.00 13.11 -22.77
C ARG A 7 18.61 12.70 -21.34
N ASN A 8 19.53 12.87 -20.39
CA ASN A 8 19.34 12.53 -18.97
C ASN A 8 18.38 13.49 -18.22
N TRP A 9 17.96 14.59 -18.85
CA TRP A 9 17.03 15.58 -18.29
C TRP A 9 15.65 15.59 -18.93
N ARG A 10 15.39 14.71 -19.91
CA ARG A 10 14.11 14.66 -20.64
C ARG A 10 13.22 13.49 -20.20
N ASP A 11 13.80 12.37 -19.81
CA ASP A 11 13.06 11.14 -19.49
C ASP A 11 13.40 10.64 -18.09
N LEU A 12 12.37 10.50 -17.25
CA LEU A 12 12.49 9.91 -15.92
C LEU A 12 12.90 8.45 -15.98
N ILE A 13 13.80 8.00 -15.10
CA ILE A 13 14.05 6.56 -14.89
C ILE A 13 12.78 5.93 -14.28
N ARG A 14 12.22 4.96 -15.00
CA ARG A 14 11.02 4.22 -14.58
C ARG A 14 11.39 2.76 -14.26
N PRO A 15 10.73 2.15 -13.27
CA PRO A 15 10.91 0.73 -13.00
C PRO A 15 10.36 -0.10 -14.17
N ARG A 16 11.05 -1.17 -14.55
CA ARG A 16 10.67 -2.02 -15.69
C ARG A 16 9.53 -2.97 -15.34
N ASN A 17 9.52 -3.46 -14.11
CA ASN A 17 8.52 -4.33 -13.53
C ASN A 17 8.49 -4.13 -12.01
N VAL A 18 7.48 -4.70 -11.36
CA VAL A 18 7.35 -4.72 -9.90
C VAL A 18 7.08 -6.17 -9.50
N PRO A 19 8.13 -7.03 -9.45
CA PRO A 19 7.98 -8.41 -9.02
C PRO A 19 7.55 -8.49 -7.56
N VAL A 20 6.77 -9.53 -7.26
CA VAL A 20 6.50 -9.96 -5.89
C VAL A 20 7.60 -10.93 -5.45
N ASP A 21 7.99 -10.85 -4.20
CA ASP A 21 8.95 -11.76 -3.58
C ASP A 21 8.22 -13.05 -3.15
N ASP A 22 8.25 -14.05 -4.05
CA ASP A 22 7.53 -15.32 -3.91
C ASP A 22 7.91 -16.09 -2.64
N GLU A 23 9.13 -15.92 -2.12
CA GLU A 23 9.57 -16.60 -0.89
C GLU A 23 8.84 -16.09 0.35
N THR A 24 8.40 -14.82 0.32
CA THR A 24 7.72 -14.17 1.44
C THR A 24 6.21 -14.09 1.27
N LEU A 25 5.69 -14.40 0.08
CA LEU A 25 4.29 -14.23 -0.27
C LEU A 25 3.38 -15.17 0.55
N THR A 26 2.38 -14.59 1.22
CA THR A 26 1.33 -15.32 1.93
C THR A 26 -0.04 -14.73 1.58
N GLU A 27 -1.12 -15.31 2.11
CA GLU A 27 -2.48 -14.78 1.92
C GLU A 27 -2.65 -13.34 2.46
N THR A 28 -1.84 -12.93 3.43
CA THR A 28 -1.97 -11.63 4.12
C THR A 28 -0.73 -10.74 4.00
N TYR A 29 0.33 -11.21 3.35
CA TYR A 29 1.57 -10.47 3.17
C TYR A 29 2.11 -10.60 1.74
N GLY A 30 2.50 -9.46 1.16
CA GLY A 30 3.21 -9.41 -0.12
C GLY A 30 4.29 -8.34 -0.09
N LYS A 31 5.49 -8.70 -0.53
CA LYS A 31 6.64 -7.79 -0.67
C LYS A 31 6.92 -7.55 -2.14
N PHE A 32 6.98 -6.28 -2.52
CA PHE A 32 7.18 -5.84 -3.89
C PHE A 32 8.45 -5.00 -4.00
N VAL A 33 9.23 -5.22 -5.05
CA VAL A 33 10.49 -4.47 -5.30
C VAL A 33 10.35 -3.68 -6.59
N ALA A 34 10.45 -2.35 -6.52
CA ALA A 34 10.38 -1.47 -7.67
C ALA A 34 11.72 -0.78 -7.92
N GLU A 35 12.43 -1.21 -8.95
CA GLU A 35 13.73 -0.65 -9.35
C GLU A 35 13.92 -0.71 -10.88
N PRO A 36 14.77 0.15 -11.47
CA PRO A 36 15.46 1.29 -10.86
C PRO A 36 14.55 2.52 -10.72
N LEU A 37 14.86 3.38 -9.76
CA LEU A 37 14.23 4.67 -9.55
C LEU A 37 15.27 5.78 -9.48
N GLU A 38 14.90 6.99 -9.88
CA GLU A 38 15.75 8.15 -9.66
C GLU A 38 15.96 8.43 -8.18
N ARG A 39 17.10 9.05 -7.87
CA ARG A 39 17.41 9.44 -6.48
C ARG A 39 16.29 10.31 -5.91
N GLY A 40 15.77 9.92 -4.76
CA GLY A 40 14.68 10.60 -4.06
C GLY A 40 13.27 10.15 -4.46
N PHE A 41 13.08 9.60 -5.67
CA PHE A 41 11.76 9.12 -6.12
C PHE A 41 11.24 7.94 -5.30
N GLY A 42 12.13 7.10 -4.76
CA GLY A 42 11.74 6.03 -3.84
C GLY A 42 10.95 6.55 -2.62
N ILE A 43 11.36 7.68 -2.04
CA ILE A 43 10.67 8.29 -0.90
C ILE A 43 9.35 8.92 -1.35
N THR A 44 9.34 9.64 -2.47
CA THR A 44 8.14 10.28 -3.02
C THR A 44 7.05 9.26 -3.33
N LEU A 45 7.39 8.19 -4.04
CA LEU A 45 6.48 7.11 -4.39
C LEU A 45 6.09 6.30 -3.15
N GLY A 46 7.05 5.90 -2.32
CA GLY A 46 6.81 5.10 -1.12
C GLY A 46 5.89 5.80 -0.13
N ASN A 47 6.10 7.10 0.15
CA ASN A 47 5.22 7.86 1.04
C ASN A 47 3.81 8.01 0.46
N SER A 48 3.70 8.27 -0.84
CA SER A 48 2.41 8.39 -1.51
C SER A 48 1.63 7.08 -1.47
N LEU A 49 2.28 5.97 -1.82
CA LEU A 49 1.69 4.62 -1.80
C LEU A 49 1.30 4.22 -0.37
N ARG A 50 2.15 4.45 0.62
CA ARG A 50 1.83 4.18 2.04
C ARG A 50 0.55 4.90 2.47
N ARG A 51 0.38 6.17 2.09
CA ARG A 51 -0.84 6.93 2.42
C ARG A 51 -2.06 6.31 1.76
N VAL A 52 -1.99 6.04 0.45
CA VAL A 52 -3.11 5.44 -0.31
C VAL A 52 -3.50 4.08 0.28
N LEU A 53 -2.52 3.21 0.55
CA LEU A 53 -2.76 1.88 1.10
C LEU A 53 -3.39 1.93 2.50
N LEU A 54 -3.04 2.91 3.33
CA LEU A 54 -3.57 3.02 4.69
C LEU A 54 -4.92 3.75 4.77
N SER A 55 -5.24 4.65 3.83
CA SER A 55 -6.41 5.54 3.96
C SER A 55 -7.47 5.40 2.86
N SER A 56 -7.15 4.73 1.75
CA SER A 56 -8.00 4.82 0.55
C SER A 56 -8.31 3.46 -0.08
N LEU A 57 -7.88 2.36 0.53
CA LEU A 57 -8.34 1.04 0.13
C LEU A 57 -9.78 0.83 0.56
N GLN A 58 -10.59 0.39 -0.41
CA GLN A 58 -11.94 -0.06 -0.15
C GLN A 58 -11.90 -1.41 0.56
N GLY A 59 -12.73 -1.57 1.58
CA GLY A 59 -12.89 -2.81 2.32
C GLY A 59 -14.29 -2.89 2.90
N ALA A 60 -14.61 -4.06 3.43
CA ALA A 60 -15.83 -4.27 4.20
C ALA A 60 -15.46 -4.46 5.68
N ALA A 61 -16.25 -3.87 6.56
CA ALA A 61 -16.10 -4.05 8.00
C ALA A 61 -17.49 -4.08 8.63
N ILE A 62 -17.60 -4.77 9.77
CA ILE A 62 -18.81 -4.73 10.59
C ILE A 62 -18.91 -3.34 11.21
N THR A 63 -19.97 -2.61 10.89
CA THR A 63 -20.19 -1.24 11.39
C THR A 63 -21.14 -1.19 12.59
N SER A 64 -22.02 -2.17 12.70
CA SER A 64 -22.96 -2.29 13.81
C SER A 64 -23.44 -3.73 13.97
N VAL A 65 -23.90 -4.03 15.18
CA VAL A 65 -24.47 -5.32 15.57
C VAL A 65 -25.64 -5.04 16.51
N LYS A 66 -26.73 -5.81 16.38
CA LYS A 66 -27.86 -5.79 17.30
C LYS A 66 -27.94 -7.16 17.97
N ILE A 67 -27.88 -7.17 19.30
CA ILE A 67 -27.97 -8.38 20.11
C ILE A 67 -29.33 -8.34 20.82
N GLU A 68 -30.13 -9.39 20.66
CA GLU A 68 -31.40 -9.51 21.36
C GLU A 68 -31.17 -9.65 22.86
N GLY A 69 -31.93 -8.90 23.67
CA GLY A 69 -31.77 -8.87 25.12
C GLY A 69 -30.65 -7.95 25.65
N ALA A 70 -29.78 -7.42 24.78
CA ALA A 70 -28.76 -6.43 25.18
C ALA A 70 -29.18 -5.00 24.77
N LEU A 71 -29.52 -4.17 25.74
CA LEU A 71 -29.93 -2.78 25.49
C LEU A 71 -28.74 -1.87 25.15
N HIS A 72 -27.58 -2.15 25.75
CA HIS A 72 -26.35 -1.38 25.56
C HIS A 72 -25.13 -2.30 25.60
N GLU A 73 -23.97 -1.79 25.20
CA GLU A 73 -22.70 -2.55 25.10
C GLU A 73 -22.23 -3.16 26.43
N PHE A 74 -22.70 -2.63 27.56
CA PHE A 74 -22.38 -3.15 28.91
C PHE A 74 -23.40 -4.17 29.46
N THR A 75 -24.40 -4.61 28.69
CA THR A 75 -25.40 -5.57 29.18
C THR A 75 -24.80 -6.98 29.22
N SER A 76 -24.84 -7.64 30.37
CA SER A 76 -24.46 -9.06 30.48
C SER A 76 -25.54 -9.95 29.85
N VAL A 77 -25.13 -10.81 28.92
CA VAL A 77 -26.01 -11.83 28.32
C VAL A 77 -25.75 -13.15 29.05
N PRO A 78 -26.75 -13.72 29.76
CA PRO A 78 -26.61 -15.04 30.39
C PRO A 78 -26.55 -16.15 29.33
N ASP A 79 -25.87 -17.25 29.67
CA ASP A 79 -25.73 -18.46 28.83
C ASP A 79 -27.07 -19.18 28.57
#